data_AF-A0A7C3UTH5-F1
#
_entry.id   AF-A0A7C3UTH5-F1
#
_cell.length_a   1.000
_cell.length_b   1.000
_cell.length_c   1.000
_cell.angle_alpha   90.00
_cell.angle_beta   90.00
_cell.angle_gamma   90.00
#
_symmetry.space_group_name_H-M   'P 1'
#
loop_
_entity.id
_entity.type
_entity.pdbx_description
1 polymer ?
#
loop_
_entity_poly.entity_id
_entity_poly.type
_entity_poly.pdbx_seq_one_letter_code
_entity_poly.pdbx_strand_id
1 'polypeptide(L)'
;MDELSQVGRALVELNEPELIALVSQRLAEGGDPLALVRECNAAMVEVGRLFEEKQYYLSELIMAGEIMKGVMAILEPHLASAPAGVSRGTVVIGTVKEDIHDIGKNIVAMLLSGTGV
;
A
#
# COMPACT_ATOMS: atom_id res chain seq x y z
N MET A 1 19.23 8.76 -3.05
CA MET A 1 18.26 8.43 -2.00
C MET A 1 17.26 9.55 -2.02
N ASP A 2 16.07 9.30 -2.58
CA ASP A 2 14.97 10.24 -2.37
C ASP A 2 14.65 10.24 -0.88
N GLU A 3 14.56 11.43 -0.30
CA GLU A 3 14.24 11.60 1.10
C GLU A 3 12.83 11.03 1.34
N LEU A 4 12.70 10.01 2.20
CA LEU A 4 11.40 9.40 2.51
C LEU A 4 10.44 10.47 3.02
N SER A 5 9.20 10.42 2.53
CA SER A 5 8.11 11.25 3.04
C SER A 5 7.81 10.92 4.50
N GLN A 6 7.04 11.77 5.19
CA GLN A 6 6.61 11.50 6.57
C GLN A 6 5.82 10.18 6.67
N VAL A 7 4.93 9.91 5.72
CA VAL A 7 4.21 8.63 5.60
C VAL A 7 5.19 7.48 5.42
N GLY A 8 6.17 7.64 4.53
CA GLY A 8 7.16 6.60 4.29
C GLY A 8 8.04 6.31 5.50
N ARG A 9 8.46 7.35 6.24
CA ARG A 9 9.24 7.21 7.48
C ARG A 9 8.46 6.48 8.56
N ALA A 10 7.21 6.87 8.80
CA ALA A 10 6.37 6.21 9.80
C ALA A 10 6.17 4.72 9.49
N LEU A 11 6.06 4.35 8.21
CA LEU A 11 5.98 2.95 7.80
C LEU A 11 7.30 2.21 8.03
N VAL A 12 8.43 2.79 7.61
CA VAL A 12 9.75 2.18 7.85
C VAL A 12 9.96 1.98 9.35
N GLU A 13 9.70 2.99 10.17
CA GLU A 13 9.84 2.94 11.63
C GLU A 13 8.80 2.04 12.34
N LEU A 14 7.92 1.37 11.59
CA LEU A 14 6.85 0.50 12.10
C LEU A 14 5.88 1.21 13.06
N ASN A 15 5.72 2.53 12.91
CA ASN A 15 4.85 3.35 13.74
C ASN A 15 3.42 3.40 13.14
N GLU A 16 2.67 2.32 13.34
CA GLU A 16 1.29 2.18 12.82
C GLU A 16 0.35 3.33 13.25
N PRO A 17 0.29 3.75 14.53
CA PRO A 17 -0.60 4.84 14.93
C PRO A 17 -0.30 6.16 14.21
N GLU A 18 0.98 6.52 14.07
CA GLU A 18 1.40 7.73 13.37
C GLU A 18 1.09 7.65 11.88
N LEU A 19 1.37 6.50 11.26
CA LEU A 19 1.09 6.28 9.85
C LEU A 19 -0.40 6.43 9.54
N ILE A 20 -1.27 5.82 10.34
CA ILE A 20 -2.74 5.93 10.18
C ILE A 20 -3.18 7.38 10.34
N ALA A 21 -2.63 8.11 11.32
CA ALA A 21 -2.95 9.52 11.53
C ALA A 21 -2.55 10.38 10.33
N LEU A 22 -1.32 10.21 9.81
CA LEU A 22 -0.81 10.95 8.66
C LEU A 22 -1.62 10.66 7.39
N VAL A 23 -1.93 9.38 7.12
CA VAL A 23 -2.73 8.97 5.95
C VAL A 23 -4.13 9.58 6.04
N SER A 24 -4.78 9.46 7.21
CA SER A 24 -6.14 10.00 7.42
C SER A 24 -6.17 11.52 7.27
N GLN A 25 -5.16 12.22 7.81
CA GLN A 25 -5.03 13.67 7.67
C GLN A 25 -4.86 14.07 6.20
N ARG A 26 -3.92 13.45 5.47
CA ARG A 26 -3.68 13.73 4.06
C ARG A 26 -4.93 13.51 3.20
N LEU A 27 -5.69 12.45 3.48
CA LEU A 27 -6.97 12.21 2.80
C LEU A 27 -8.01 13.29 3.12
N ALA A 28 -8.11 13.73 4.38
CA ALA A 28 -9.02 14.79 4.79
C ALA A 28 -8.68 16.15 4.15
N GLU A 29 -7.40 16.40 3.88
CA GLU A 29 -6.90 17.59 3.17
C GLU A 29 -7.07 17.50 1.64
N GLY A 30 -7.65 16.40 1.12
CA GLY A 30 -7.87 16.20 -0.32
C GLY A 30 -6.63 15.73 -1.07
N GLY A 31 -5.65 15.14 -0.38
CA GLY A 31 -4.47 14.53 -0.98
C GLY A 31 -4.80 13.36 -1.92
N ASP A 32 -3.95 13.14 -2.93
CA ASP A 32 -4.10 12.04 -3.89
C ASP A 32 -3.87 10.68 -3.21
N PRO A 33 -4.88 9.79 -3.11
CA PRO A 33 -4.73 8.47 -2.52
C PRO A 33 -3.67 7.62 -3.25
N LEU A 34 -3.53 7.79 -4.57
CA LEU A 34 -2.54 7.05 -5.35
C LEU A 34 -1.11 7.53 -5.04
N ALA A 35 -0.93 8.80 -4.70
CA ALA A 35 0.34 9.30 -4.20
C ALA A 35 0.71 8.66 -2.86
N LEU A 36 -0.25 8.51 -1.94
CA LEU A 36 -0.02 7.82 -0.67
C LEU A 36 0.38 6.35 -0.87
N VAL A 37 -0.27 5.62 -1.80
CA VAL A 37 0.17 4.26 -2.18
C VAL A 37 1.62 4.24 -2.67
N ARG A 38 2.01 5.20 -3.52
CA ARG A 38 3.39 5.31 -4.03
C ARG A 38 4.39 5.59 -2.90
N GLU A 39 4.05 6.48 -1.97
CA GLU A 39 4.87 6.77 -0.79
C GLU A 39 5.06 5.52 0.09
N CYS A 40 3.99 4.76 0.36
CA CYS A 40 4.08 3.50 1.10
C CYS A 40 4.89 2.43 0.35
N ASN A 41 4.76 2.33 -0.97
CA ASN A 41 5.57 1.39 -1.77
C ASN A 41 7.07 1.73 -1.71
N ALA A 42 7.43 3.01 -1.77
CA ALA A 42 8.81 3.45 -1.60
C ALA A 42 9.36 3.06 -0.22
N ALA A 43 8.55 3.17 0.82
CA ALA A 43 8.91 2.71 2.17
C ALA A 43 9.06 1.19 2.25
N MET A 44 8.20 0.41 1.58
CA MET A 44 8.36 -1.07 1.53
C MET A 44 9.64 -1.50 0.81
N VAL A 45 10.09 -0.76 -0.21
CA VAL A 45 11.40 -0.98 -0.84
C VAL A 45 12.53 -0.75 0.17
N GLU A 46 12.45 0.31 0.98
CA GLU A 46 13.42 0.58 2.02
C GLU A 46 13.42 -0.49 3.12
N VAL A 47 12.24 -0.93 3.56
CA VAL A 47 12.10 -2.06 4.50
C VAL A 47 12.79 -3.32 3.96
N GLY A 48 12.65 -3.60 2.66
CA GLY A 48 13.36 -4.69 1.99
C GLY A 48 14.88 -4.51 2.04
N ARG A 49 15.39 -3.30 1.74
CA ARG A 49 16.82 -2.96 1.85
C ARG A 49 17.36 -3.16 3.27
N LEU A 50 16.64 -2.70 4.28
CA LEU A 50 17.02 -2.86 5.69
C LEU A 50 17.10 -4.34 6.10
N PHE A 51 16.20 -5.17 5.59
CA PHE A 51 16.25 -6.61 5.80
C PHE A 51 17.45 -7.27 5.10
N GLU A 52 17.70 -6.93 3.83
CA GLU A 52 18.87 -7.43 3.08
C GLU A 52 20.19 -7.06 3.76
N GLU A 53 20.27 -5.87 4.36
CA GLU A 53 21.41 -5.39 5.14
C GLU A 53 21.47 -5.95 6.57
N LYS A 54 20.54 -6.84 6.94
CA LYS A 54 20.43 -7.46 8.27
C LYS A 54 20.21 -6.45 9.40
N GLN A 55 19.67 -5.28 9.08
CA GLN A 55 19.22 -4.31 10.07
C GLN A 55 17.82 -4.66 10.58
N TYR A 56 16.99 -5.25 9.72
CA TYR A 56 15.69 -5.83 10.08
C TYR A 56 15.75 -7.35 10.11
N TYR A 57 14.96 -7.95 11.00
CA TYR A 57 14.69 -9.39 10.98
C TYR A 57 13.37 -9.67 10.28
N LEU A 58 13.04 -10.96 10.18
CA LEU A 58 11.78 -11.41 9.58
C LEU A 58 10.55 -10.86 10.32
N SER A 59 10.64 -10.62 11.63
CA SER A 59 9.58 -10.01 12.44
C SER A 59 9.20 -8.62 11.95
N GLU A 60 10.18 -7.78 11.66
CA GLU A 60 9.99 -6.42 11.19
C GLU A 60 9.41 -6.42 9.77
N LEU A 61 9.84 -7.35 8.90
CA LEU A 61 9.23 -7.53 7.58
C LEU A 61 7.74 -7.90 7.68
N ILE A 62 7.40 -8.84 8.56
CA ILE A 62 6.01 -9.27 8.76
C ILE A 62 5.19 -8.10 9.29
N MET A 63 5.71 -7.37 10.27
CA MET A 63 5.03 -6.21 10.84
C MET A 63 4.80 -5.10 9.81
N ALA A 64 5.81 -4.75 9.00
CA ALA A 64 5.66 -3.79 7.91
C ALA A 64 4.57 -4.23 6.91
N GLY A 65 4.52 -5.52 6.59
CA GLY A 65 3.48 -6.10 5.72
C GLY A 65 2.07 -5.96 6.29
N GLU A 66 1.88 -6.20 7.59
CA GLU A 66 0.57 -6.04 8.25
C GLU A 66 0.16 -4.56 8.34
N ILE A 67 1.10 -3.67 8.67
CA ILE A 67 0.87 -2.22 8.67
C ILE A 67 0.46 -1.74 7.27
N MET A 68 1.16 -2.21 6.23
CA MET A 68 0.84 -1.88 4.85
C MET A 68 -0.57 -2.35 4.46
N LYS A 69 -0.99 -3.55 4.87
CA LYS A 69 -2.36 -4.04 4.66
C LYS A 69 -3.39 -3.13 5.35
N GLY A 70 -3.14 -2.73 6.60
CA GLY A 70 -4.00 -1.81 7.35
C GLY A 70 -4.18 -0.47 6.64
N VAL A 71 -3.08 0.12 6.14
CA VAL A 71 -3.14 1.38 5.36
C VAL A 71 -3.86 1.19 4.04
N MET A 72 -3.64 0.09 3.32
CA MET A 72 -4.32 -0.17 2.06
C MET A 72 -5.84 -0.30 2.25
N ALA A 73 -6.31 -0.88 3.36
CA ALA A 73 -7.74 -0.94 3.69
C ALA A 73 -8.36 0.45 3.91
N ILE A 74 -7.57 1.43 4.41
CA ILE A 74 -8.02 2.83 4.54
C ILE A 74 -8.09 3.50 3.17
N LEU A 75 -7.14 3.23 2.27
CA LEU A 75 -7.04 3.86 0.96
C LEU A 75 -8.01 3.30 -0.08
N GLU A 76 -8.39 2.03 0.06
CA GLU A 76 -9.27 1.32 -0.87
C GLU A 76 -10.56 2.07 -1.27
N PRO A 77 -11.39 2.57 -0.34
CA PRO A 77 -12.61 3.31 -0.70
C PRO A 77 -12.34 4.61 -1.46
N HIS A 78 -11.14 5.18 -1.35
CA HIS A 78 -10.76 6.41 -2.05
C HIS A 78 -10.18 6.13 -3.45
N LEU A 79 -9.78 4.89 -3.73
CA LEU A 79 -9.26 4.45 -5.03
C LEU A 79 -10.34 3.80 -5.91
N ALA A 80 -11.35 3.18 -5.28
CA ALA A 80 -12.46 2.52 -5.94
C ALA A 80 -13.57 3.51 -6.37
N SER A 81 -13.29 4.39 -7.35
CA SER A 81 -14.27 5.32 -7.92
C SER A 81 -14.48 5.07 -9.42
N ALA A 82 -15.13 3.95 -9.76
CA ALA A 82 -15.65 3.76 -11.11
C ALA A 82 -17.03 4.42 -11.24
N PRO A 83 -17.32 5.20 -12.30
CA PRO A 83 -18.67 5.57 -12.65
C PRO A 83 -19.53 4.30 -12.84
N ALA A 84 -20.67 4.24 -12.17
CA ALA A 84 -21.58 3.09 -12.25
C ALA A 84 -21.96 2.79 -13.72
N GLY A 85 -21.87 1.52 -14.12
CA GLY A 85 -22.35 1.04 -15.43
C GLY A 85 -21.31 0.94 -16.56
N VAL A 86 -20.03 1.22 -16.30
CA VAL A 86 -18.95 0.99 -17.27
C VAL A 86 -18.31 -0.38 -16.99
N SER A 87 -18.50 -1.35 -17.89
CA SER A 87 -17.73 -2.61 -17.90
C SER A 87 -16.80 -2.63 -19.11
N ARG A 88 -15.50 -2.82 -18.86
CA ARG A 88 -14.43 -2.88 -19.86
C ARG A 88 -13.94 -4.29 -20.16
N GLY A 89 -14.44 -5.30 -19.43
CA GLY A 89 -14.07 -6.69 -19.60
C GLY A 89 -14.09 -7.44 -18.26
N THR A 90 -13.40 -8.58 -18.23
CA THR A 90 -13.19 -9.37 -17.01
C THR A 90 -11.73 -9.71 -16.90
N VAL A 91 -11.12 -9.45 -15.74
CA VAL A 91 -9.74 -9.85 -15.43
C VAL A 91 -9.73 -10.96 -14.40
N VAL A 92 -8.95 -11.99 -14.67
CA VAL A 92 -8.60 -13.03 -13.70
C VAL A 92 -7.20 -12.73 -13.20
N ILE A 93 -7.06 -12.52 -11.89
CA ILE A 93 -5.78 -12.26 -11.23
C ILE A 93 -5.67 -13.15 -10.00
N GLY A 94 -4.49 -13.72 -9.76
CA GLY A 94 -4.25 -14.67 -8.67
C GLY A 94 -2.79 -14.65 -8.22
N THR A 95 -2.58 -15.08 -6.98
CA THR A 95 -1.24 -15.34 -6.42
C THR A 95 -0.86 -16.78 -6.77
N VAL A 96 0.42 -17.03 -7.09
CA VAL A 96 0.91 -18.36 -7.45
C VAL A 96 0.70 -19.34 -6.28
N LYS A 97 0.48 -20.62 -6.59
CA LYS A 97 0.34 -21.67 -5.56
C LYS A 97 1.54 -21.60 -4.60
N GLU A 98 1.25 -21.64 -3.30
CA GLU A 98 2.23 -21.56 -2.18
C GLU A 98 2.90 -20.20 -1.99
N ASP A 99 2.57 -19.18 -2.78
CA ASP A 99 3.01 -17.80 -2.55
C ASP A 99 1.96 -17.02 -1.75
N ILE A 100 2.43 -16.25 -0.77
CA ILE A 100 1.61 -15.43 0.13
C ILE A 100 1.72 -13.93 -0.17
N HIS A 101 2.62 -13.52 -1.07
CA HIS A 101 2.84 -12.11 -1.38
C HIS A 101 1.77 -11.58 -2.32
N ASP A 102 0.73 -10.96 -1.74
CA ASP A 102 -0.48 -10.56 -2.47
C ASP A 102 -0.77 -9.05 -2.46
N ILE A 103 -0.01 -8.24 -1.69
CA ILE A 103 -0.23 -6.79 -1.55
C ILE A 103 -0.25 -6.11 -2.92
N GLY A 104 0.77 -6.34 -3.76
CA GLY A 104 0.84 -5.75 -5.10
C GLY A 104 -0.31 -6.20 -6.00
N LYS A 105 -0.70 -7.48 -5.92
CA LYS A 105 -1.84 -8.04 -6.64
C LYS A 105 -3.16 -7.37 -6.23
N ASN A 106 -3.36 -7.16 -4.93
CA ASN A 106 -4.57 -6.54 -4.40
C ASN A 106 -4.68 -5.07 -4.81
N ILE A 107 -3.56 -4.33 -4.83
CA ILE A 107 -3.51 -2.96 -5.37
C ILE A 107 -3.90 -2.94 -6.84
N VAL A 108 -3.35 -3.85 -7.66
CA VAL A 108 -3.71 -3.94 -9.09
C VAL A 108 -5.19 -4.25 -9.27
N ALA A 109 -5.73 -5.21 -8.51
CA ALA A 109 -7.14 -5.57 -8.57
C ALA A 109 -8.04 -4.36 -8.23
N MET A 110 -7.72 -3.64 -7.16
CA MET A 110 -8.44 -2.45 -6.73
C MET A 110 -8.43 -1.33 -7.79
N LEU A 111 -7.27 -1.06 -8.38
CA LEU A 111 -7.14 -0.05 -9.45
C LEU A 111 -7.92 -0.44 -10.70
N LEU A 112 -7.91 -1.72 -11.08
CA LEU A 112 -8.70 -2.22 -12.20
C LEU A 112 -10.19 -2.04 -11.95
N SER A 113 -10.68 -2.39 -10.76
CA SER A 113 -12.08 -2.18 -10.36
C SER A 113 -12.48 -0.71 -10.41
N GLY A 114 -11.59 0.21 -10.02
CA GLY A 114 -11.80 1.66 -10.14
C GLY A 114 -11.95 2.16 -11.57
N THR A 115 -11.56 1.38 -12.58
CA THR A 115 -11.69 1.73 -14.01
C THR A 115 -12.83 1.00 -14.74
N GLY A 116 -13.62 0.20 -14.01
CA GLY A 116 -14.74 -0.57 -14.58
C GLY A 116 -14.31 -1.89 -15.23
N VAL A 117 -13.20 -2.49 -14.78
CA VAL A 117 -12.78 -3.85 -15.16
C VAL A 117 -13.22 -4.85 -14.11
#